data_AF-A0A836UY14-F1
#
_entry.id   AF-A0A836UY14-F1
#
_cell.length_a   1.000
_cell.length_b   1.000
_cell.length_c   1.000
_cell.angle_alpha   90.00
_cell.angle_beta   90.00
_cell.angle_gamma   90.00
#
_symmetry.space_group_name_H-M   'P 1'
#
loop_
_entity.id
_entity.type
_entity.pdbx_description
1 polymer ?
#
loop_
_entity_poly.entity_id
_entity_poly.type
_entity_poly.pdbx_seq_one_letter_code
_entity_poly.pdbx_strand_id
1 'polypeptide(L)'
;MNLKTPQVRKPKMDKLFKTTLILLTYLLASLSFAQNPFSDNVYSPVKNNRLASPDTVFLPVAQVYQVAIEIKESELILNWSIVEGYYLYRDRFNFSAVDATSQLEAPIFETGKRKWDDFFEEELEVYYTTTSIVLPYKAESDQMEIQIESQGCADAGLCYPPYKQWLTVDFVSGKVDISNTPSEAAQAAMQGGSTINPRQQEFSLGLILIFALLGGMILNLMPCVFPVLSIKALSFTMTHQTASSRRSHGLAYTAGVVSSFVGIAFVMLSLRAAGEAIGWGFQLQSPLFVMLLIYLFFIMGLAFSGYLEIGSSLMSIGQSSERDESLSSSFMTGVLATTVASPCTAPFMGPALGFAIAQPSYLALLVFAFLGLGMALPFVLLAWIPSLTAKLPRPGAWMDSFKQFLAFPLYITGVWLIWVVGRQTSVDIVATIIIGLVLITMSIWLTKLRQAAGHKITTLSFANLFAALCLIGAITIPAWSITKEAEPARWEPYSQQRLSELRQVQKPVFVNLTADWCITCLANEKIAFTNAFYQSLSDNQVTYLKGDWTNHDPEITKLLNQFQRSGVPLYLVYPEGKDSAEVLPQILLENTLINAIQRSRSHLADVSEF
;
A
#
# COMPACT_ATOMS: atom_id res chain seq x y z
N MET A 1 16.19 -18.69 -77.73
CA MET A 1 15.37 -19.87 -78.01
C MET A 1 15.27 -20.70 -76.74
N ASN A 2 14.04 -21.00 -76.32
CA ASN A 2 13.60 -21.88 -75.23
C ASN A 2 13.80 -21.49 -73.75
N LEU A 3 12.66 -21.06 -73.19
CA LEU A 3 12.25 -21.04 -71.79
C LEU A 3 12.31 -22.41 -71.12
N LYS A 4 12.65 -22.43 -69.82
CA LYS A 4 12.00 -23.30 -68.81
C LYS A 4 12.21 -22.73 -67.40
N THR A 5 11.18 -22.10 -66.86
CA THR A 5 11.01 -21.79 -65.44
C THR A 5 10.63 -23.06 -64.66
N PRO A 6 11.21 -23.34 -63.48
CA PRO A 6 10.71 -24.39 -62.60
C PRO A 6 9.56 -23.85 -61.73
N GLN A 7 8.45 -24.60 -61.69
CA GLN A 7 7.32 -24.30 -60.81
C GLN A 7 7.68 -24.50 -59.33
N VAL A 8 7.48 -23.47 -58.52
CA VAL A 8 7.47 -23.56 -57.06
C VAL A 8 6.10 -24.06 -56.60
N ARG A 9 6.05 -25.28 -56.05
CA ARG A 9 4.87 -25.83 -55.36
C ARG A 9 4.51 -24.92 -54.17
N LYS A 10 3.34 -24.29 -54.20
CA LYS A 10 2.72 -23.65 -53.01
C LYS A 10 2.44 -24.73 -51.95
N PRO A 11 2.81 -24.54 -50.67
CA PRO A 11 2.60 -25.54 -49.64
C PRO A 11 1.14 -25.60 -49.19
N LYS A 12 0.68 -26.81 -48.86
CA LYS A 12 -0.65 -27.20 -48.33
C LYS A 12 -1.07 -26.52 -46.99
N MET A 13 -0.35 -25.50 -46.51
CA MET A 13 -0.55 -24.86 -45.20
C MET A 13 -1.91 -24.17 -45.07
N ASP A 14 -2.49 -23.69 -46.17
CA ASP A 14 -3.75 -22.93 -46.15
C ASP A 14 -4.97 -23.82 -45.82
N LYS A 15 -4.91 -25.13 -46.16
CA LYS A 15 -5.94 -26.10 -45.75
C LYS A 15 -5.79 -26.48 -44.29
N LEU A 16 -4.55 -26.70 -43.82
CA LEU A 16 -4.30 -27.11 -42.44
C LEU A 16 -4.71 -26.01 -41.44
N PHE A 17 -4.44 -24.74 -41.79
CA PHE A 17 -4.80 -23.54 -41.02
C PHE A 17 -6.33 -23.33 -40.98
N LYS A 18 -7.02 -23.51 -42.11
CA LYS A 18 -8.50 -23.45 -42.14
C LYS A 18 -9.14 -24.56 -41.32
N THR A 19 -8.59 -25.77 -41.35
CA THR A 19 -9.11 -26.89 -40.55
C THR A 19 -8.86 -26.71 -39.05
N THR A 20 -7.72 -26.13 -38.64
CA THR A 20 -7.46 -25.83 -37.22
C THR A 20 -8.31 -24.65 -36.72
N LEU A 21 -8.55 -23.65 -37.55
CA LEU A 21 -9.42 -22.52 -37.23
C LEU A 21 -10.89 -22.95 -37.06
N ILE A 22 -11.39 -23.86 -37.91
CA ILE A 22 -12.75 -24.42 -37.81
C ILE A 22 -12.88 -25.31 -36.57
N LEU A 23 -11.86 -26.09 -36.23
CA LEU A 23 -11.87 -26.91 -35.01
C LEU A 23 -11.87 -26.03 -33.75
N LEU A 24 -11.10 -24.94 -33.75
CA LEU A 24 -11.01 -24.01 -32.62
C LEU A 24 -12.29 -23.20 -32.44
N THR A 25 -12.96 -22.78 -33.53
CA THR A 25 -14.28 -22.13 -33.45
C THR A 25 -15.38 -23.09 -33.01
N TYR A 26 -15.30 -24.38 -33.38
CA TYR A 26 -16.21 -25.40 -32.85
C TYR A 26 -15.98 -25.66 -31.35
N LEU A 27 -14.72 -25.65 -30.89
CA LEU A 27 -14.37 -25.83 -29.47
C LEU A 27 -14.79 -24.63 -28.61
N LEU A 28 -14.71 -23.41 -29.16
CA LEU A 28 -15.19 -22.17 -28.51
C LEU A 28 -16.72 -22.06 -28.50
N ALA A 29 -17.41 -22.65 -29.49
CA ALA A 29 -18.87 -22.69 -29.54
C ALA A 29 -19.46 -23.75 -28.59
N SER A 30 -18.76 -24.86 -28.33
CA SER A 30 -19.22 -25.90 -27.39
C SER A 30 -19.06 -25.51 -25.91
N LEU A 31 -18.20 -24.53 -25.59
CA LEU A 31 -18.09 -23.97 -24.23
C LEU A 31 -19.29 -23.08 -23.84
N SER A 32 -20.13 -22.67 -24.80
CA SER A 32 -21.30 -21.81 -24.55
C SER A 32 -22.60 -22.58 -24.24
N PHE A 33 -22.57 -23.91 -24.21
CA PHE A 33 -23.75 -24.76 -23.95
C PHE A 33 -23.57 -25.75 -22.76
N ALA A 34 -22.72 -25.44 -21.80
CA ALA A 34 -22.70 -26.15 -20.52
C ALA A 34 -23.60 -25.40 -19.51
N GLN A 35 -24.89 -25.73 -19.50
CA GLN A 35 -25.76 -25.42 -18.35
C GLN A 35 -25.34 -26.31 -17.18
N ASN A 36 -25.13 -25.68 -16.02
CA ASN A 36 -24.81 -26.31 -14.74
C ASN A 36 -25.71 -27.50 -14.40
N PRO A 37 -25.15 -28.71 -14.17
CA PRO A 37 -25.84 -29.77 -13.47
C PRO A 37 -25.06 -30.09 -12.20
N PHE A 38 -25.04 -29.17 -11.22
CA PHE A 38 -24.63 -29.49 -9.85
C PHE A 38 -25.42 -28.59 -8.89
N SER A 39 -26.67 -29.00 -8.65
CA SER A 39 -27.31 -28.76 -7.36
C SER A 39 -27.14 -30.01 -6.49
N ASP A 40 -27.08 -29.74 -5.20
CA ASP A 40 -27.29 -30.61 -4.05
C ASP A 40 -26.13 -31.41 -3.45
N ASN A 41 -25.82 -30.97 -2.22
CA ASN A 41 -25.45 -31.73 -1.03
C ASN A 41 -24.14 -32.50 -1.05
N VAL A 42 -23.13 -31.94 -0.35
CA VAL A 42 -22.50 -32.56 0.84
C VAL A 42 -21.68 -31.47 1.55
N TYR A 43 -22.09 -31.03 2.74
CA TYR A 43 -21.12 -30.71 3.81
C TYR A 43 -21.73 -31.07 5.15
N SER A 44 -21.14 -32.10 5.77
CA SER A 44 -21.40 -32.52 7.14
C SER A 44 -20.94 -31.44 8.13
N PRO A 45 -21.58 -31.33 9.31
CA PRO A 45 -21.15 -30.39 10.33
C PRO A 45 -19.83 -30.86 10.92
N VAL A 46 -18.78 -30.05 10.78
CA VAL A 46 -17.56 -30.20 11.57
C VAL A 46 -17.91 -29.92 13.02
N LYS A 47 -17.72 -30.93 13.87
CA LYS A 47 -17.89 -30.85 15.32
C LYS A 47 -16.96 -29.79 15.91
N ASN A 48 -17.55 -28.83 16.60
CA ASN A 48 -17.09 -28.16 17.83
C ASN A 48 -15.58 -28.09 18.07
N ASN A 49 -14.96 -26.97 17.69
CA ASN A 49 -13.89 -26.41 18.52
C ASN A 49 -14.53 -25.62 19.65
N ARG A 50 -14.37 -26.12 20.88
CA ARG A 50 -14.60 -25.36 22.11
C ARG A 50 -13.55 -24.26 22.17
N LEU A 51 -13.91 -22.99 21.95
CA LEU A 51 -13.16 -21.81 22.42
C LEU A 51 -14.00 -20.56 22.16
N ALA A 52 -14.65 -20.09 23.23
CA ALA A 52 -15.06 -18.72 23.55
C ALA A 52 -16.30 -18.82 24.44
N SER A 53 -16.11 -18.61 25.75
CA SER A 53 -17.25 -18.32 26.62
C SER A 53 -17.79 -16.92 26.25
N PRO A 54 -19.12 -16.70 26.21
CA PRO A 54 -19.72 -15.62 25.43
C PRO A 54 -19.73 -14.23 26.10
N ASP A 55 -19.07 -14.05 27.26
CA ASP A 55 -19.33 -12.91 28.15
C ASP A 55 -18.10 -12.03 28.48
N THR A 56 -17.01 -12.07 27.71
CA THR A 56 -15.81 -11.29 28.06
C THR A 56 -15.93 -9.82 27.65
N VAL A 57 -16.42 -8.98 28.57
CA VAL A 57 -16.30 -7.52 28.52
C VAL A 57 -14.83 -7.15 28.75
N PHE A 58 -14.22 -6.46 27.79
CA PHE A 58 -12.83 -5.98 27.92
C PHE A 58 -12.76 -4.73 28.79
N LEU A 59 -11.80 -4.70 29.72
CA LEU A 59 -11.61 -3.59 30.64
C LEU A 59 -10.73 -2.47 30.03
N PRO A 60 -10.89 -1.21 30.43
CA PRO A 60 -9.96 -0.15 30.05
C PRO A 60 -8.52 -0.43 30.53
N VAL A 61 -7.52 -0.01 29.74
CA VAL A 61 -6.08 -0.23 30.01
C VAL A 61 -5.68 0.13 31.44
N ALA A 62 -6.13 1.27 31.94
CA ALA A 62 -5.82 1.76 33.28
C ALA A 62 -6.40 0.89 34.42
N GLN A 63 -7.44 0.12 34.14
CA GLN A 63 -8.02 -0.83 35.11
C GLN A 63 -7.32 -2.19 35.04
N VAL A 64 -6.84 -2.57 33.85
CA VAL A 64 -6.16 -3.84 33.58
C VAL A 64 -4.73 -3.86 34.12
N TYR A 65 -3.99 -2.78 33.89
CA TYR A 65 -2.58 -2.65 34.26
C TYR A 65 -2.43 -1.52 35.28
N GLN A 66 -2.26 -1.89 36.54
CA GLN A 66 -2.10 -0.94 37.63
C GLN A 66 -0.67 -1.01 38.14
N VAL A 67 0.01 0.13 38.19
CA VAL A 67 1.40 0.22 38.68
C VAL A 67 1.43 0.90 40.04
N ALA A 68 2.17 0.32 40.96
CA ALA A 68 2.51 0.89 42.26
C ALA A 68 4.03 1.06 42.33
N ILE A 69 4.50 2.19 42.86
CA ILE A 69 5.91 2.52 42.92
C ILE A 69 6.36 2.58 44.37
N GLU A 70 7.45 1.90 44.68
CA GLU A 70 8.15 1.98 45.95
C GLU A 70 9.52 2.62 45.73
N ILE A 71 9.84 3.64 46.53
CA ILE A 71 11.12 4.35 46.46
C ILE A 71 12.10 3.67 47.42
N LYS A 72 13.24 3.21 46.90
CA LYS A 72 14.43 2.84 47.69
C LYS A 72 15.58 3.77 47.33
N GLU A 73 16.57 3.86 48.23
CA GLU A 73 17.63 4.90 48.22
C GLU A 73 18.19 5.23 46.82
N SER A 74 18.47 4.23 45.98
CA SER A 74 18.97 4.42 44.61
C SER A 74 18.17 3.65 43.54
N GLU A 75 17.01 3.11 43.88
CA GLU A 75 16.22 2.24 43.01
C GLU A 75 14.72 2.54 43.16
N LEU A 76 14.02 2.67 42.03
CA LEU A 76 12.57 2.67 42.00
C LEU A 76 12.09 1.25 41.71
N ILE A 77 11.24 0.71 42.57
CA ILE A 77 10.62 -0.60 42.35
C ILE A 77 9.21 -0.34 41.82
N LEU A 78 8.98 -0.71 40.56
CA LEU A 78 7.70 -0.59 39.89
C LEU A 78 7.00 -1.95 39.90
N ASN A 79 5.93 -2.06 40.68
CA ASN A 79 5.14 -3.26 40.85
C ASN A 79 3.85 -3.14 40.04
N TRP A 80 3.71 -3.94 38.98
CA TRP A 80 2.48 -4.05 38.22
C TRP A 80 1.57 -5.13 38.79
N SER A 81 0.28 -4.79 38.91
CA SER A 81 -0.82 -5.72 39.09
C SER A 81 -1.59 -5.80 37.77
N ILE A 82 -1.75 -7.03 37.26
CA ILE A 82 -2.35 -7.35 35.96
C ILE A 82 -3.59 -8.21 36.19
N VAL A 83 -4.73 -7.79 35.64
CA VAL A 83 -5.99 -8.55 35.75
C VAL A 83 -5.85 -9.93 35.09
N GLU A 84 -6.51 -10.95 35.65
CA GLU A 84 -6.51 -12.31 35.11
C GLU A 84 -7.03 -12.35 33.65
N GLY A 85 -6.34 -13.12 32.80
CA GLY A 85 -6.61 -13.18 31.36
C GLY A 85 -5.93 -12.08 30.53
N TYR A 86 -5.10 -11.23 31.15
CA TYR A 86 -4.28 -10.21 30.50
C TYR A 86 -2.79 -10.41 30.82
N TYR A 87 -1.93 -9.90 29.94
CA TYR A 87 -0.47 -9.98 30.09
C TYR A 87 0.25 -8.76 29.50
N LEU A 88 1.43 -8.44 30.05
CA LEU A 88 2.34 -7.39 29.55
C LEU A 88 3.56 -8.01 28.86
N TYR A 89 4.06 -7.40 27.80
CA TYR A 89 5.28 -7.85 27.12
C TYR A 89 6.53 -7.28 27.79
N ARG A 90 7.52 -8.14 28.05
CA ARG A 90 8.82 -7.73 28.59
C ARG A 90 9.52 -6.70 27.70
N ASP A 91 9.56 -6.94 26.40
CA ASP A 91 10.29 -6.09 25.44
C ASP A 91 9.53 -4.81 25.05
N ARG A 92 8.35 -4.57 25.64
CA ARG A 92 7.53 -3.36 25.39
C ARG A 92 7.40 -2.46 26.62
N PHE A 93 8.32 -2.58 27.56
CA PHE A 93 8.53 -1.57 28.58
C PHE A 93 9.55 -0.54 28.10
N ASN A 94 9.24 0.74 28.25
CA ASN A 94 10.17 1.83 28.00
C ASN A 94 10.09 2.85 29.13
N PHE A 95 11.26 3.31 29.57
CA PHE A 95 11.42 4.22 30.70
C PHE A 95 12.30 5.38 30.27
N SER A 96 11.83 6.61 30.47
CA SER A 96 12.59 7.80 30.10
C SER A 96 12.46 8.88 31.18
N ALA A 97 13.59 9.45 31.58
CA ALA A 97 13.59 10.65 32.40
C ALA A 97 13.14 11.83 31.53
N VAL A 98 12.22 12.63 32.05
CA VAL A 98 11.75 13.85 31.37
C VAL A 98 12.63 15.04 31.70
N ASP A 99 13.27 15.03 32.88
CA ASP A 99 14.20 16.06 33.31
C ASP A 99 15.61 15.86 32.74
N ALA A 100 16.23 16.95 32.28
CA ALA A 100 17.57 16.91 31.69
C ALA A 100 18.70 16.59 32.69
N THR A 101 18.45 16.71 34.00
CA THR A 101 19.41 16.51 35.08
C THR A 101 19.38 15.11 35.68
N SER A 102 18.38 14.31 35.33
CA SER A 102 18.15 12.99 35.90
C SER A 102 18.52 11.90 34.89
N GLN A 103 19.30 10.90 35.32
CA GLN A 103 19.69 9.77 34.47
C GLN A 103 19.07 8.48 35.01
N LEU A 104 18.39 7.75 34.12
CA LEU A 104 17.92 6.39 34.37
C LEU A 104 18.96 5.39 33.87
N GLU A 105 19.22 4.36 34.67
CA GLU A 105 20.04 3.23 34.25
C GLU A 105 19.17 2.12 33.64
N ALA A 106 19.81 1.05 33.17
CA ALA A 106 19.07 -0.04 32.53
C ALA A 106 18.13 -0.73 33.54
N PRO A 107 16.83 -0.89 33.20
CA PRO A 107 15.88 -1.57 34.07
C PRO A 107 16.24 -3.05 34.23
N ILE A 108 16.06 -3.55 35.45
CA ILE A 108 16.24 -4.96 35.80
C ILE A 108 14.87 -5.61 35.84
N PHE A 109 14.65 -6.55 34.92
CA PHE A 109 13.40 -7.26 34.73
C PHE A 109 13.40 -8.62 35.44
N GLU A 110 12.26 -8.99 36.02
CA GLU A 110 12.02 -10.37 36.45
C GLU A 110 11.90 -11.32 35.27
N THR A 111 12.10 -12.63 35.51
CA THR A 111 11.90 -13.64 34.47
C THR A 111 10.41 -13.87 34.23
N GLY A 112 9.96 -13.62 33.00
CA GLY A 112 8.59 -13.83 32.56
C GLY A 112 8.37 -15.23 31.98
N LYS A 113 7.14 -15.48 31.53
CA LYS A 113 6.77 -16.71 30.83
C LYS A 113 7.00 -16.54 29.34
N ARG A 114 7.61 -17.52 28.69
CA ARG A 114 7.75 -17.54 27.22
C ARG A 114 6.45 -18.06 26.61
N LYS A 115 5.91 -17.32 25.64
CA LYS A 115 4.66 -17.62 24.94
C LYS A 115 4.84 -17.30 23.46
N TRP A 116 4.34 -18.18 22.60
CA TRP A 116 4.18 -17.86 21.18
C TRP A 116 3.06 -16.84 21.01
N ASP A 117 3.37 -15.71 20.38
CA ASP A 117 2.38 -14.68 20.10
C ASP A 117 1.91 -14.74 18.64
N ASP A 118 0.61 -14.91 18.44
CA ASP A 118 0.01 -15.04 17.10
C ASP A 118 -0.02 -13.72 16.32
N PHE A 119 0.10 -12.55 16.98
CA PHE A 119 0.12 -11.25 16.31
C PHE A 119 1.51 -10.87 15.82
N PHE A 120 2.54 -11.19 16.62
CA PHE A 120 3.94 -10.91 16.28
C PHE A 120 4.64 -12.08 15.57
N GLU A 121 4.00 -13.25 15.51
CA GLU A 121 4.52 -14.48 14.91
C GLU A 121 5.91 -14.87 15.47
N GLU A 122 6.12 -14.64 16.78
CA GLU A 122 7.39 -14.92 17.46
C GLU A 122 7.19 -15.36 18.93
N GLU A 123 8.20 -16.00 19.52
CA GLU A 123 8.21 -16.32 20.96
C GLU A 123 8.62 -15.09 21.79
N LEU A 124 7.64 -14.54 22.49
CA LEU A 124 7.81 -13.38 23.37
C LEU A 124 7.80 -13.81 24.84
N GLU A 125 8.45 -13.00 25.67
CA GLU A 125 8.40 -13.14 27.12
C GLU A 125 7.35 -12.18 27.71
N VAL A 126 6.42 -12.74 28.49
CA VAL A 126 5.24 -12.05 28.99
C VAL A 126 5.06 -12.22 30.50
N TYR A 127 4.46 -11.21 31.13
CA TYR A 127 4.12 -11.21 32.55
C TYR A 127 2.62 -11.34 32.75
N TYR A 128 2.22 -12.24 33.65
CA TYR A 128 0.84 -12.47 34.06
C TYR A 128 0.67 -12.18 35.54
N THR A 129 -0.49 -11.67 35.92
CA THR A 129 -0.91 -11.40 37.32
C THR A 129 -0.10 -10.29 38.01
N THR A 130 1.22 -10.42 38.09
CA THR A 130 2.12 -9.43 38.68
C THR A 130 3.49 -9.43 38.00
N THR A 131 4.18 -8.29 38.03
CA THR A 131 5.62 -8.22 37.72
C THR A 131 6.27 -7.07 38.46
N SER A 132 7.52 -7.25 38.89
CA SER A 132 8.33 -6.20 39.47
C SER A 132 9.47 -5.81 38.53
N ILE A 133 9.64 -4.51 38.31
CA ILE A 133 10.76 -3.95 37.53
C ILE A 133 11.52 -3.00 38.44
N VAL A 134 12.82 -3.26 38.59
CA VAL A 134 13.72 -2.39 39.35
C VAL A 134 14.37 -1.41 38.38
N LEU A 135 14.19 -0.12 38.62
CA LEU A 135 14.72 0.97 37.81
C LEU A 135 15.72 1.77 38.65
N PRO A 136 17.04 1.51 38.50
CA PRO A 136 18.05 2.30 39.17
C PRO A 136 18.11 3.70 38.56
N TYR A 137 18.29 4.71 39.42
CA TYR A 137 18.30 6.10 39.02
C TYR A 137 19.45 6.88 39.66
N LYS A 138 19.86 7.96 38.99
CA LYS A 138 20.71 9.01 39.55
C LYS A 138 19.97 10.33 39.45
N ALA A 139 19.55 10.84 40.60
CA ALA A 139 18.91 12.14 40.73
C ALA A 139 19.92 13.17 41.22
N GLU A 140 20.01 14.31 40.53
CA GLU A 140 20.71 15.51 41.04
C GLU A 140 19.73 16.52 41.69
N SER A 141 18.43 16.24 41.61
CA SER A 141 17.33 17.10 42.06
C SER A 141 16.47 16.37 43.10
N ASP A 142 15.81 17.14 43.97
CA ASP A 142 14.87 16.66 45.00
C ASP A 142 13.56 16.10 44.40
N GLN A 143 13.27 16.43 43.13
CA GLN A 143 12.15 15.91 42.35
C GLN A 143 12.63 15.39 41.00
N MET A 144 12.03 14.30 40.54
CA MET A 144 12.27 13.69 39.23
C MET A 144 10.94 13.31 38.55
N GLU A 145 10.79 13.68 37.29
CA GLU A 145 9.69 13.22 36.45
C GLU A 145 10.14 12.14 35.44
N ILE A 146 9.41 11.02 35.41
CA ILE A 146 9.71 9.85 34.59
C ILE A 146 8.49 9.53 33.72
N GLN A 147 8.69 9.36 32.41
CA GLN A 147 7.70 8.75 31.54
C GLN A 147 7.91 7.24 31.49
N ILE A 148 6.84 6.50 31.79
CA ILE A 148 6.76 5.05 31.64
C ILE A 148 5.84 4.69 30.50
N GLU A 149 6.24 3.73 29.69
CA GLU A 149 5.44 3.18 28.59
C GLU A 149 5.39 1.65 28.74
N SER A 150 4.18 1.09 28.65
CA SER A 150 3.95 -0.35 28.75
C SER A 150 2.91 -0.80 27.73
N GLN A 151 3.00 -2.06 27.28
CA GLN A 151 2.04 -2.63 26.33
C GLN A 151 1.69 -4.07 26.69
N GLY A 152 0.42 -4.42 26.54
CA GLY A 152 -0.08 -5.75 26.81
C GLY A 152 -1.31 -6.14 26.00
N CYS A 153 -1.70 -7.40 26.10
CA CYS A 153 -2.86 -7.97 25.43
C CYS A 153 -3.69 -8.88 26.35
N ALA A 154 -4.92 -9.15 25.96
CA ALA A 154 -5.79 -10.15 26.53
C ALA A 154 -5.60 -11.50 25.82
N ASP A 155 -5.70 -12.60 26.56
CA ASP A 155 -5.69 -13.95 25.96
C ASP A 155 -6.89 -14.17 25.01
N ALA A 156 -7.96 -13.38 25.17
CA ALA A 156 -9.11 -13.38 24.27
C ALA A 156 -8.86 -12.65 22.92
N GLY A 157 -7.62 -12.27 22.61
CA GLY A 157 -7.22 -11.75 21.30
C GLY A 157 -7.34 -10.24 21.13
N LEU A 158 -7.40 -9.47 22.21
CA LEU A 158 -7.38 -8.00 22.17
C LEU A 158 -6.02 -7.46 22.61
N CYS A 159 -5.31 -6.75 21.73
CA CYS A 159 -4.08 -6.05 22.08
C CYS A 159 -4.31 -4.56 22.27
N TYR A 160 -3.79 -4.01 23.37
CA TYR A 160 -3.87 -2.58 23.65
C TYR A 160 -2.72 -1.81 22.97
N PRO A 161 -2.95 -0.56 22.57
CA PRO A 161 -1.85 0.31 22.12
C PRO A 161 -0.89 0.59 23.29
N PRO A 162 0.37 1.01 23.01
CA PRO A 162 1.31 1.40 24.06
C PRO A 162 0.73 2.50 24.95
N TYR A 163 0.76 2.26 26.26
CA TYR A 163 0.15 3.12 27.27
C TYR A 163 1.22 3.88 28.03
N LYS A 164 1.10 5.21 28.02
CA LYS A 164 2.06 6.14 28.61
C LYS A 164 1.53 6.74 29.90
N GLN A 165 2.36 6.77 30.93
CA GLN A 165 2.08 7.43 32.19
C GLN A 165 3.31 8.25 32.62
N TRP A 166 3.08 9.30 33.39
CA TRP A 166 4.09 10.18 33.93
C TRP A 166 4.11 10.03 35.46
N LEU A 167 5.28 9.75 36.00
CA LEU A 167 5.55 9.60 37.41
C LEU A 167 6.29 10.85 37.89
N THR A 168 5.71 11.58 38.83
CA THR A 168 6.42 12.63 39.56
C THR A 168 6.87 12.08 40.89
N VAL A 169 8.17 11.88 41.06
CA VAL A 169 8.80 11.33 42.26
C VAL A 169 9.41 12.47 43.06
N ASP A 170 8.94 12.65 44.29
CA ASP A 170 9.51 13.61 45.24
C ASP A 170 10.30 12.84 46.32
N PHE A 171 11.62 12.97 46.28
CA PHE A 171 12.53 12.19 47.14
C PHE A 171 12.56 12.72 48.58
N VAL A 172 12.11 13.96 48.83
CA VAL A 172 12.11 14.58 50.16
C VAL A 172 10.87 14.16 50.95
N SER A 173 9.72 14.17 50.29
CA SER A 173 8.44 13.76 50.89
C SER A 173 8.14 12.27 50.75
N GLY A 174 8.89 11.56 49.91
CA GLY A 174 8.70 10.14 49.62
C GLY A 174 7.39 9.86 48.88
N LYS A 175 6.84 10.85 48.18
CA LYS A 175 5.56 10.74 47.46
C LYS A 175 5.80 10.52 45.97
N VAL A 176 5.01 9.64 45.39
CA VAL A 176 4.94 9.42 43.94
C VAL A 176 3.52 9.77 43.48
N ASP A 177 3.42 10.70 42.53
CA ASP A 177 2.17 11.00 41.83
C ASP A 177 2.20 10.40 40.43
N ILE A 178 1.12 9.75 40.02
CA ILE A 178 1.00 9.04 38.75
C ILE A 178 -0.10 9.71 37.93
N SER A 179 0.28 10.24 36.77
CA SER A 179 -0.61 10.95 35.87
C SER A 179 -0.60 10.35 34.47
N ASN A 180 -1.70 10.52 33.75
CA ASN A 180 -1.82 10.16 32.33
C ASN A 180 -1.48 11.33 31.40
N THR A 181 -1.11 12.48 31.97
CA THR A 181 -0.70 13.66 31.22
C THR A 181 0.62 14.19 31.79
N PRO A 182 1.55 14.65 30.93
CA PRO A 182 2.80 15.25 31.38
C PRO A 182 2.53 16.50 32.22
N SER A 183 3.35 16.73 33.25
CA SER A 183 3.31 17.99 34.02
C SER A 183 3.64 19.20 33.14
N GLU A 184 3.30 20.41 33.57
CA GLU A 184 3.68 21.64 32.86
C GLU A 184 5.21 21.77 32.70
N ALA A 185 5.98 21.30 33.68
CA ALA A 185 7.44 21.26 33.63
C ALA A 185 7.94 20.24 32.59
N ALA A 186 7.34 19.05 32.53
CA ALA A 186 7.62 18.04 31.51
C ALA A 186 7.26 18.51 30.10
N GLN A 187 6.12 19.20 29.94
CA GLN A 187 5.73 19.77 28.65
C GLN A 187 6.73 20.83 28.19
N ALA A 188 7.21 21.68 29.10
CA ALA A 188 8.25 22.67 28.80
C ALA A 188 9.61 22.02 28.48
N ALA A 189 10.00 20.96 29.18
CA ALA A 189 11.23 20.21 28.92
C ALA A 189 11.18 19.45 27.58
N MET A 190 10.05 18.82 27.26
CA MET A 190 9.81 18.14 25.98
C MET A 190 9.73 19.12 24.80
N GLN A 191 9.27 20.35 25.00
CA GLN A 191 9.23 21.39 23.97
C GLN A 191 10.56 22.17 23.84
N GLY A 192 11.36 22.25 24.92
CA GLY A 192 12.65 22.93 24.97
C GLY A 192 13.86 22.10 24.48
N GLY A 193 13.66 20.80 24.21
CA GLY A 193 14.71 19.87 23.80
C GLY A 193 14.99 19.84 22.29
N SER A 194 15.39 20.97 21.69
CA SER A 194 16.07 20.99 20.37
C SER A 194 17.59 21.20 20.48
N THR A 195 18.17 20.85 21.63
CA THR A 195 19.64 20.85 21.82
C THR A 195 20.10 19.61 22.57
N ILE A 196 20.41 18.58 21.77
CA ILE A 196 21.41 17.51 21.99
C ILE A 196 21.26 16.67 23.27
N ASN A 197 20.71 15.46 23.12
CA ASN A 197 21.14 14.30 23.90
C ASN A 197 21.43 13.13 22.92
N PRO A 198 22.69 12.67 22.79
CA PRO A 198 23.13 11.81 21.70
C PRO A 198 22.93 10.32 22.06
N ARG A 199 21.75 9.76 21.73
CA ARG A 199 21.61 8.30 21.56
C ARG A 199 20.43 7.82 20.72
N GLN A 200 19.67 8.72 20.11
CA GLN A 200 19.11 8.41 18.79
C GLN A 200 20.21 8.71 17.79
N GLN A 201 20.61 7.74 16.96
CA GLN A 201 21.50 7.98 15.84
C GLN A 201 20.85 9.05 14.94
N GLU A 202 21.17 10.32 15.18
CA GLU A 202 20.97 11.36 14.18
C GLU A 202 21.83 10.94 13.00
N PHE A 203 21.18 10.34 12.01
CA PHE A 203 21.80 10.21 10.72
C PHE A 203 22.14 11.62 10.27
N SER A 204 23.44 11.95 10.30
CA SER A 204 23.97 13.21 9.79
C SER A 204 23.26 13.53 8.47
N LEU A 205 22.83 14.78 8.30
CA LEU A 205 22.22 15.24 7.04
C LEU A 205 23.07 14.79 5.84
N GLY A 206 24.39 14.81 5.96
CA GLY A 206 25.31 14.30 4.94
C GLY A 206 25.09 12.81 4.63
N LEU A 207 24.88 11.97 5.64
CA LEU A 207 24.60 10.54 5.46
C LEU A 207 23.25 10.31 4.76
N ILE A 208 22.22 11.08 5.12
CA ILE A 208 20.90 11.02 4.46
C ILE A 208 21.03 11.39 2.98
N LEU A 209 21.77 12.46 2.67
CA LEU A 209 21.99 12.90 1.29
C LEU A 209 22.85 11.91 0.50
N ILE A 210 23.83 11.25 1.14
CA ILE A 210 24.58 10.14 0.53
C ILE A 210 23.66 8.97 0.23
N PHE A 211 22.78 8.57 1.16
CA PHE A 211 21.80 7.51 0.90
C PHE A 211 20.80 7.88 -0.18
N ALA A 212 20.34 9.14 -0.25
CA ALA A 212 19.50 9.62 -1.33
C ALA A 212 20.23 9.54 -2.68
N LEU A 213 21.50 9.94 -2.73
CA LEU A 213 22.33 9.84 -3.93
C LEU A 213 22.58 8.39 -4.36
N LEU A 214 22.85 7.50 -3.41
CA LEU A 214 22.99 6.06 -3.66
C LEU A 214 21.67 5.45 -4.12
N GLY A 215 20.54 5.81 -3.50
CA GLY A 215 19.20 5.41 -3.91
C GLY A 215 18.91 5.81 -5.35
N GLY A 216 19.24 7.04 -5.72
CA GLY A 216 19.13 7.54 -7.10
C GLY A 216 20.00 6.75 -8.08
N MET A 217 21.23 6.40 -7.68
CA MET A 217 22.11 5.56 -8.50
C MET A 217 21.51 4.17 -8.72
N ILE A 218 20.90 3.58 -7.69
CA ILE A 218 20.23 2.27 -7.75
C ILE A 218 19.05 2.29 -8.73
N LEU A 219 18.33 3.42 -8.87
CA LEU A 219 17.23 3.53 -9.85
C LEU A 219 17.68 3.28 -11.30
N ASN A 220 18.96 3.48 -11.63
CA ASN A 220 19.50 3.15 -12.96
C ASN A 220 19.59 1.65 -13.23
N LEU A 221 19.59 0.82 -12.18
CA LEU A 221 19.60 -0.64 -12.30
C LEU A 221 18.20 -1.19 -12.60
N MET A 222 17.17 -0.35 -12.54
CA MET A 222 15.81 -0.77 -12.84
C MET A 222 15.63 -1.00 -14.34
N PRO A 223 14.92 -2.07 -14.73
CA PRO A 223 14.75 -2.44 -16.13
C PRO A 223 14.23 -1.28 -16.99
N CYS A 224 13.26 -0.49 -16.52
CA CYS A 224 12.62 0.53 -17.37
C CYS A 224 13.48 1.79 -17.63
N VAL A 225 14.58 2.01 -16.89
CA VAL A 225 15.50 3.15 -17.09
C VAL A 225 16.55 2.83 -18.16
N PHE A 226 16.89 1.55 -18.27
CA PHE A 226 17.96 1.05 -19.14
C PHE A 226 17.81 1.41 -20.64
N PRO A 227 16.60 1.38 -21.26
CA PRO A 227 16.43 1.72 -22.67
C PRO A 227 16.81 3.15 -22.98
N VAL A 228 16.39 4.10 -22.13
CA VAL A 228 16.65 5.52 -22.32
C VAL A 228 18.14 5.82 -22.13
N LEU A 229 18.78 5.20 -21.14
CA LEU A 229 20.22 5.33 -20.91
C LEU A 229 21.03 4.80 -22.09
N SER A 230 20.68 3.60 -22.59
CA SER A 230 21.41 2.96 -23.68
C SER A 230 21.32 3.78 -24.98
N ILE A 231 20.16 4.30 -25.36
CA ILE A 231 19.99 5.07 -26.60
C ILE A 231 20.80 6.38 -26.54
N LYS A 232 20.78 7.09 -25.41
CA LYS A 232 21.49 8.37 -25.27
C LYS A 232 22.99 8.20 -25.04
N ALA A 233 23.43 7.16 -24.34
CA ALA A 233 24.85 6.82 -24.24
C ALA A 233 25.45 6.54 -25.63
N LEU A 234 24.66 5.93 -26.53
CA LEU A 234 25.09 5.61 -27.88
C LEU A 234 25.17 6.85 -28.80
N SER A 235 24.22 7.79 -28.70
CA SER A 235 24.29 9.04 -29.47
C SER A 235 25.58 9.83 -29.14
N PHE A 236 26.02 9.80 -27.88
CA PHE A 236 27.27 10.46 -27.45
C PHE A 236 28.56 9.82 -27.94
N THR A 237 28.54 8.52 -28.23
CA THR A 237 29.71 7.79 -28.75
C THR A 237 29.86 7.88 -30.26
N MET A 238 28.76 8.13 -30.98
CA MET A 238 28.69 8.09 -32.45
C MET A 238 28.88 9.46 -33.10
N THR A 239 28.62 10.56 -32.38
CA THR A 239 28.77 11.93 -32.91
C THR A 239 30.10 12.54 -32.44
N HIS A 240 30.98 12.94 -33.37
CA HIS A 240 32.25 13.63 -33.09
C HIS A 240 32.04 15.03 -32.49
N GLN A 241 31.60 15.11 -31.23
CA GLN A 241 31.43 16.36 -30.50
C GLN A 241 32.64 16.66 -29.60
N THR A 242 33.04 17.93 -29.57
CA THR A 242 34.09 18.47 -28.70
C THR A 242 33.78 18.20 -27.22
N ALA A 243 34.82 18.09 -26.40
CA ALA A 243 34.69 17.78 -24.97
C ALA A 243 33.81 18.79 -24.21
N SER A 244 33.78 20.06 -24.65
CA SER A 244 32.93 21.09 -24.05
C SER A 244 31.44 20.85 -24.31
N SER A 245 31.07 20.45 -25.53
CA SER A 245 29.67 20.13 -25.88
C SER A 245 29.17 18.93 -25.08
N ARG A 246 30.00 17.89 -24.93
CA ARG A 246 29.64 16.71 -24.13
C ARG A 246 29.27 17.04 -22.68
N ARG A 247 30.04 17.95 -22.06
CA ARG A 247 29.79 18.40 -20.68
C ARG A 247 28.51 19.23 -20.57
N SER A 248 28.26 20.16 -21.49
CA SER A 248 27.07 21.01 -21.45
C SER A 248 25.78 20.18 -21.65
N HIS A 249 25.79 19.20 -22.54
CA HIS A 249 24.68 18.27 -22.71
C HIS A 249 24.48 17.33 -21.51
N GLY A 250 25.56 16.90 -20.85
CA GLY A 250 25.52 16.16 -19.58
C GLY A 250 24.85 16.96 -18.46
N LEU A 251 25.19 18.25 -18.35
CA LEU A 251 24.56 19.17 -17.39
C LEU A 251 23.09 19.45 -17.72
N ALA A 252 22.75 19.67 -19.00
CA ALA A 252 21.37 19.89 -19.42
C ALA A 252 20.48 18.68 -19.11
N TYR A 253 20.97 17.46 -19.34
CA TYR A 253 20.28 16.23 -18.95
C TYR A 253 20.05 16.15 -17.44
N THR A 254 21.10 16.43 -16.65
CA THR A 254 21.05 16.42 -15.18
C THR A 254 20.04 17.43 -14.65
N ALA A 255 20.03 18.64 -15.21
CA ALA A 255 19.05 19.66 -14.87
C ALA A 255 17.62 19.18 -15.17
N GLY A 256 17.41 18.48 -16.29
CA GLY A 256 16.13 17.85 -16.62
C GLY A 256 15.67 16.87 -15.54
N VAL A 257 16.52 15.90 -15.18
CA VAL A 257 16.20 14.89 -14.14
C VAL A 257 15.96 15.54 -12.78
N VAL A 258 16.89 16.38 -12.29
CA VAL A 258 16.79 17.00 -10.97
C VAL A 258 15.55 17.91 -10.88
N SER A 259 15.27 18.70 -11.92
CA SER A 259 14.07 19.55 -11.93
C SER A 259 12.77 18.75 -11.92
N SER A 260 12.72 17.58 -12.57
CA SER A 260 11.55 16.69 -12.51
C SER A 260 11.34 16.11 -11.12
N PHE A 261 12.38 15.58 -10.45
CA PHE A 261 12.24 15.05 -9.08
C PHE A 261 11.85 16.13 -8.08
N VAL A 262 12.47 17.31 -8.16
CA VAL A 262 12.13 18.47 -7.32
C VAL A 262 10.71 18.96 -7.61
N GLY A 263 10.28 18.97 -8.87
CA GLY A 263 8.93 19.34 -9.27
C GLY A 263 7.87 18.40 -8.69
N ILE A 264 8.11 17.08 -8.76
CA ILE A 264 7.25 16.07 -8.15
C ILE A 264 7.18 16.27 -6.63
N ALA A 265 8.32 16.49 -5.97
CA ALA A 265 8.39 16.74 -4.54
C ALA A 265 7.64 18.01 -4.14
N PHE A 266 7.78 19.08 -4.91
CA PHE A 266 7.10 20.35 -4.67
C PHE A 266 5.58 20.21 -4.79
N VAL A 267 5.09 19.54 -5.84
CA VAL A 267 3.65 19.26 -6.01
C VAL A 267 3.13 18.44 -4.84
N MET A 268 3.85 17.38 -4.46
CA MET A 268 3.47 16.51 -3.34
C MET A 268 3.41 17.27 -2.01
N LEU A 269 4.43 18.09 -1.71
CA LEU A 269 4.49 18.91 -0.48
C LEU A 269 3.41 20.00 -0.47
N SER A 270 3.07 20.56 -1.63
CA SER A 270 2.01 21.57 -1.75
C SER A 270 0.63 20.95 -1.48
N LEU A 271 0.35 19.76 -2.02
CA LEU A 271 -0.88 19.02 -1.75
C LEU A 271 -0.99 18.66 -0.28
N ARG A 272 0.10 18.21 0.35
CA ARG A 272 0.16 17.95 1.79
C ARG A 272 -0.15 19.20 2.61
N ALA A 273 0.40 20.36 2.25
CA ALA A 273 0.13 21.62 2.93
C ALA A 273 -1.34 22.06 2.81
N ALA A 274 -2.04 21.62 1.77
CA ALA A 274 -3.47 21.85 1.58
C ALA A 274 -4.36 20.92 2.42
N GLY A 275 -3.78 20.04 3.26
CA GLY A 275 -4.54 19.11 4.11
C GLY A 275 -4.92 17.78 3.44
N GLU A 276 -4.55 17.59 2.17
CA GLU A 276 -4.68 16.32 1.47
C GLU A 276 -3.54 15.38 1.93
N ALA A 277 -3.84 14.49 2.88
CA ALA A 277 -2.90 13.45 3.30
C ALA A 277 -2.82 12.35 2.23
N ILE A 278 -2.15 12.65 1.12
CA ILE A 278 -1.88 11.68 0.05
C ILE A 278 -0.79 10.73 0.56
N GLY A 279 -1.21 9.61 1.15
CA GLY A 279 -0.32 8.50 1.44
C GLY A 279 0.29 7.96 0.14
N TRP A 280 1.61 8.02 0.03
CA TRP A 280 2.31 7.43 -1.12
C TRP A 280 2.09 5.91 -1.11
N GLY A 281 1.38 5.40 -2.13
CA GLY A 281 0.97 3.99 -2.21
C GLY A 281 -0.55 3.77 -2.21
N PHE A 282 -1.38 4.80 -1.92
CA PHE A 282 -2.84 4.74 -2.11
C PHE A 282 -3.21 4.34 -3.56
N GLN A 283 -2.38 4.72 -4.52
CA GLN A 283 -2.55 4.32 -5.91
C GLN A 283 -2.50 2.79 -6.08
N LEU A 284 -1.66 2.07 -5.34
CA LEU A 284 -1.63 0.60 -5.36
C LEU A 284 -2.82 -0.04 -4.63
N GLN A 285 -3.62 0.73 -3.89
CA GLN A 285 -4.88 0.26 -3.31
C GLN A 285 -6.05 0.32 -4.31
N SER A 286 -5.91 1.07 -5.41
CA SER A 286 -6.90 1.09 -6.48
C SER A 286 -6.71 -0.10 -7.42
N PRO A 287 -7.69 -1.04 -7.52
CA PRO A 287 -7.56 -2.21 -8.39
C PRO A 287 -7.37 -1.87 -9.86
N LEU A 288 -7.98 -0.76 -10.31
CA LEU A 288 -7.86 -0.27 -11.69
C LEU A 288 -6.43 0.19 -11.97
N PHE A 289 -5.81 0.93 -11.05
CA PHE A 289 -4.43 1.37 -11.22
C PHE A 289 -3.46 0.19 -11.22
N VAL A 290 -3.65 -0.78 -10.32
CA VAL A 290 -2.85 -2.02 -10.29
C VAL A 290 -3.00 -2.79 -11.61
N MET A 291 -4.21 -2.89 -12.16
CA MET A 291 -4.45 -3.51 -13.46
C MET A 291 -3.69 -2.82 -14.60
N LEU A 292 -3.69 -1.49 -14.66
CA LEU A 292 -2.93 -0.74 -15.64
C LEU A 292 -1.43 -0.99 -15.52
N LEU A 293 -0.91 -1.08 -14.29
CA LEU A 293 0.48 -1.44 -14.05
C LEU A 293 0.79 -2.87 -14.52
N ILE A 294 -0.06 -3.85 -14.26
CA ILE A 294 0.12 -5.23 -14.75
C ILE A 294 0.31 -5.23 -16.27
N TYR A 295 -0.57 -4.55 -17.02
CA TYR A 295 -0.45 -4.45 -18.47
C TYR A 295 0.81 -3.71 -18.91
N LEU A 296 1.17 -2.62 -18.23
CA LEU A 296 2.38 -1.86 -18.53
C LEU A 296 3.65 -2.71 -18.34
N PHE A 297 3.80 -3.38 -17.20
CA PHE A 297 4.96 -4.23 -16.90
C PHE A 297 5.05 -5.41 -17.86
N PHE A 298 3.91 -6.02 -18.22
CA PHE A 298 3.86 -7.10 -19.19
C PHE A 298 4.28 -6.65 -20.60
N ILE A 299 3.73 -5.54 -21.09
CA ILE A 299 4.10 -4.95 -22.40
C ILE A 299 5.58 -4.58 -22.43
N MET A 300 6.10 -4.00 -21.34
CA MET A 300 7.53 -3.65 -21.24
C MET A 300 8.42 -4.91 -21.24
N GLY A 301 8.01 -5.97 -20.54
CA GLY A 301 8.69 -7.27 -20.59
C GLY A 301 8.70 -7.87 -22.00
N LEU A 302 7.59 -7.75 -22.74
CA LEU A 302 7.50 -8.19 -24.14
C LEU A 302 8.41 -7.37 -25.07
N ALA A 303 8.60 -6.08 -24.79
CA ALA A 303 9.57 -5.27 -25.51
C ALA A 303 11.01 -5.73 -25.26
N PHE A 304 11.36 -6.04 -24.01
CA PHE A 304 12.72 -6.45 -23.64
C PHE A 304 13.07 -7.86 -24.08
N SER A 305 12.07 -8.73 -24.20
CA SER A 305 12.22 -10.07 -24.78
C SER A 305 12.33 -10.04 -26.32
N GLY A 306 12.25 -8.87 -26.97
CA GLY A 306 12.37 -8.72 -28.42
C GLY A 306 11.09 -9.05 -29.19
N TYR A 307 9.97 -9.27 -28.48
CA TYR A 307 8.66 -9.51 -29.10
C TYR A 307 7.98 -8.21 -29.56
N LEU A 308 8.30 -7.07 -28.94
CA LEU A 308 7.89 -5.75 -29.40
C LEU A 308 9.13 -4.90 -29.71
N GLU A 309 9.30 -4.54 -30.98
CA GLU A 309 10.18 -3.42 -31.34
C GLU A 309 9.39 -2.15 -31.04
N ILE A 310 9.57 -1.57 -29.83
CA ILE A 310 9.02 -0.25 -29.53
C ILE A 310 9.62 0.71 -30.54
N GLY A 311 8.79 1.13 -31.50
CA GLY A 311 9.21 2.01 -32.58
C GLY A 311 9.93 3.22 -32.01
N SER A 312 11.09 3.51 -32.57
CA SER A 312 11.91 4.67 -32.26
C SER A 312 11.13 5.99 -32.26
N SER A 313 9.93 6.05 -32.85
CA SER A 313 9.05 7.22 -32.93
C SER A 313 8.50 7.71 -31.58
N LEU A 314 8.10 6.82 -30.65
CA LEU A 314 7.63 7.25 -29.32
C LEU A 314 8.78 7.72 -28.43
N MET A 315 9.95 7.09 -28.57
CA MET A 315 11.19 7.52 -27.91
C MET A 315 11.87 8.73 -28.60
N SER A 316 11.48 9.07 -29.84
CA SER A 316 11.98 10.25 -30.57
C SER A 316 11.11 11.50 -30.39
N ILE A 317 9.97 11.43 -29.70
CA ILE A 317 9.16 12.62 -29.34
C ILE A 317 9.95 13.61 -28.45
N GLY A 318 10.98 13.15 -27.74
CA GLY A 318 11.97 14.01 -27.06
C GLY A 318 13.22 14.34 -27.88
N GLN A 319 13.38 13.73 -29.05
CA GLN A 319 14.47 13.94 -30.00
C GLN A 319 13.94 14.79 -31.16
N SER A 320 13.61 16.05 -30.87
CA SER A 320 13.16 16.97 -31.91
C SER A 320 14.29 17.20 -32.92
N SER A 321 14.09 16.66 -34.13
CA SER A 321 14.80 16.96 -35.37
C SER A 321 16.26 16.46 -35.45
N GLU A 322 16.52 15.59 -36.42
CA GLU A 322 17.84 15.04 -36.82
C GLU A 322 18.87 16.10 -37.27
N ARG A 323 18.68 17.40 -36.95
CA ARG A 323 19.53 18.48 -37.45
C ARG A 323 20.11 19.44 -36.43
N ASP A 324 19.64 19.47 -35.17
CA ASP A 324 20.30 20.23 -34.12
C ASP A 324 20.25 19.49 -32.78
N GLU A 325 21.40 18.94 -32.34
CA GLU A 325 21.59 18.53 -30.95
C GLU A 325 21.60 19.78 -30.06
N SER A 326 20.42 20.34 -29.77
CA SER A 326 20.25 21.48 -28.87
C SER A 326 20.29 21.03 -27.41
N LEU A 327 20.83 21.88 -26.52
CA LEU A 327 20.81 21.65 -25.07
C LEU A 327 19.38 21.40 -24.53
N SER A 328 18.38 22.01 -25.15
CA SER A 328 16.97 21.81 -24.82
C SER A 328 16.51 20.36 -25.02
N SER A 329 16.97 19.69 -26.10
CA SER A 329 16.62 18.27 -26.33
C SER A 329 17.21 17.37 -25.24
N SER A 330 18.41 17.71 -24.77
CA SER A 330 19.07 16.96 -23.70
C SER A 330 18.37 17.12 -22.35
N PHE A 331 17.87 18.32 -22.06
CA PHE A 331 17.01 18.59 -20.90
C PHE A 331 15.68 17.81 -20.98
N MET A 332 14.98 17.86 -22.12
CA MET A 332 13.74 17.12 -22.32
C MET A 332 13.92 15.61 -22.25
N THR A 333 15.05 15.09 -22.72
CA THR A 333 15.36 13.67 -22.54
C THR A 333 15.51 13.29 -21.07
N GLY A 334 15.99 14.21 -20.21
CA GLY A 334 16.05 14.01 -18.75
C GLY A 334 14.67 13.95 -18.12
N VAL A 335 13.76 14.84 -18.54
CA VAL A 335 12.36 14.84 -18.09
C VAL A 335 11.65 13.56 -18.53
N LEU A 336 11.76 13.17 -19.81
CA LEU A 336 11.20 11.93 -20.33
C LEU A 336 11.75 10.69 -19.61
N ALA A 337 13.06 10.66 -19.35
CA ALA A 337 13.68 9.56 -18.59
C ALA A 337 13.04 9.41 -17.21
N THR A 338 12.79 10.52 -16.52
CA THR A 338 12.16 10.52 -15.18
C THR A 338 10.72 10.03 -15.27
N THR A 339 9.91 10.57 -16.18
CA THR A 339 8.49 10.22 -16.35
C THR A 339 8.28 8.75 -16.73
N VAL A 340 9.11 8.22 -17.64
CA VAL A 340 9.01 6.82 -18.08
C VAL A 340 9.54 5.85 -17.00
N ALA A 341 10.44 6.30 -16.13
CA ALA A 341 10.96 5.53 -15.00
C ALA A 341 10.02 5.50 -13.79
N SER A 342 9.13 6.48 -13.62
CA SER A 342 8.23 6.58 -12.46
C SER A 342 7.45 5.28 -12.14
N PRO A 343 6.89 4.53 -13.10
CA PRO A 343 6.11 3.33 -12.80
C PRO A 343 6.92 2.19 -12.15
N CYS A 344 8.22 2.07 -12.47
CA CYS A 344 9.08 1.02 -11.90
C CYS A 344 9.83 1.45 -10.65
N THR A 345 10.01 2.76 -10.46
CA THR A 345 10.69 3.34 -9.28
C THR A 345 9.75 3.48 -8.09
N ALA A 346 8.44 3.62 -8.33
CA ALA A 346 7.43 3.83 -7.29
C ALA A 346 7.46 2.81 -6.12
N PRO A 347 7.54 1.49 -6.32
CA PRO A 347 7.57 0.53 -5.20
C PRO A 347 8.82 0.67 -4.30
N PHE A 348 9.94 1.06 -4.90
CA PHE A 348 11.22 1.17 -4.19
C PHE A 348 11.44 2.55 -3.56
N MET A 349 10.71 3.56 -4.02
CA MET A 349 10.75 4.91 -3.46
C MET A 349 9.92 5.07 -2.19
N GLY A 350 9.08 4.08 -1.81
CA GLY A 350 8.22 4.12 -0.62
C GLY A 350 8.94 4.53 0.67
N PRO A 351 10.05 3.87 1.07
CA PRO A 351 10.80 4.25 2.27
C PRO A 351 11.39 5.67 2.19
N ALA A 352 11.95 6.06 1.04
CA ALA A 352 12.52 7.39 0.83
C ALA A 352 11.46 8.49 0.93
N LEU A 353 10.25 8.22 0.42
CA LEU A 353 9.11 9.13 0.48
C LEU A 353 8.48 9.19 1.86
N GLY A 354 8.32 8.05 2.53
CA GLY A 354 7.86 8.01 3.92
C GLY A 354 8.77 8.83 4.84
N PHE A 355 10.09 8.70 4.66
CA PHE A 355 11.06 9.55 5.32
C PHE A 355 10.91 11.03 4.92
N ALA A 356 10.81 11.35 3.64
CA ALA A 356 10.66 12.74 3.18
C ALA A 356 9.39 13.42 3.71
N ILE A 357 8.29 12.68 3.90
CA ILE A 357 7.05 13.20 4.51
C ILE A 357 7.26 13.50 6.00
N ALA A 358 8.05 12.72 6.73
CA ALA A 358 8.33 13.01 8.14
C ALA A 358 9.22 14.26 8.36
N GLN A 359 9.82 14.81 7.30
CA GLN A 359 10.83 15.85 7.38
C GLN A 359 10.30 17.24 7.00
N PRO A 360 10.97 18.33 7.43
CA PRO A 360 10.68 19.69 6.97
C PRO A 360 10.77 19.82 5.45
N SER A 361 9.97 20.73 4.87
CA SER A 361 9.84 20.91 3.42
C SER A 361 11.17 21.10 2.69
N TYR A 362 12.11 21.86 3.26
CA TYR A 362 13.43 22.08 2.66
C TYR A 362 14.28 20.80 2.61
N LEU A 363 14.20 19.95 3.63
CA LEU A 363 14.97 18.71 3.73
C LEU A 363 14.40 17.67 2.77
N ALA A 364 13.07 17.58 2.67
CA ALA A 364 12.40 16.77 1.66
C ALA A 364 12.83 17.16 0.23
N LEU A 365 12.82 18.46 -0.11
CA LEU A 365 13.27 18.93 -1.43
C LEU A 365 14.74 18.58 -1.71
N LEU A 366 15.61 18.69 -0.70
CA LEU A 366 17.03 18.29 -0.83
C LEU A 366 17.18 16.78 -1.07
N VAL A 367 16.43 15.93 -0.36
CA VAL A 367 16.45 14.48 -0.58
C VAL A 367 16.04 14.14 -2.02
N PHE A 368 14.96 14.73 -2.53
CA PHE A 368 14.54 14.51 -3.92
C PHE A 368 15.53 15.06 -4.94
N ALA A 369 16.19 16.19 -4.65
CA ALA A 369 17.24 16.73 -5.51
C ALA A 369 18.45 15.80 -5.58
N PHE A 370 18.90 15.24 -4.44
CA PHE A 370 20.01 14.28 -4.40
C PHE A 370 19.64 12.93 -5.01
N LEU A 371 18.40 12.48 -4.87
CA LEU A 371 17.87 11.30 -5.56
C LEU A 371 17.92 11.48 -7.09
N GLY A 372 17.44 12.62 -7.59
CA GLY A 372 17.53 12.95 -9.01
C GLY A 372 18.98 13.10 -9.50
N LEU A 373 19.85 13.69 -8.68
CA LEU A 373 21.27 13.80 -8.97
C LEU A 373 21.95 12.42 -9.04
N GLY A 374 21.61 11.52 -8.12
CA GLY A 374 22.06 10.13 -8.14
C GLY A 374 21.61 9.38 -9.40
N MET A 375 20.37 9.61 -9.85
CA MET A 375 19.87 9.03 -11.11
C MET A 375 20.66 9.55 -12.32
N ALA A 376 20.99 10.84 -12.36
CA ALA A 376 21.75 11.45 -13.46
C ALA A 376 23.27 11.15 -13.43
N LEU A 377 23.79 10.75 -12.27
CA LEU A 377 25.23 10.64 -12.00
C LEU A 377 25.99 9.71 -12.97
N PRO A 378 25.49 8.51 -13.34
CA PRO A 378 26.17 7.67 -14.32
C PRO A 378 26.38 8.37 -15.67
N PHE A 379 25.41 9.17 -16.11
CA PHE A 379 25.49 9.91 -17.37
C PHE A 379 26.48 11.07 -17.29
N VAL A 380 26.50 11.81 -16.19
CA VAL A 380 27.48 12.89 -15.94
C VAL A 380 28.91 12.32 -15.94
N LEU A 381 29.13 11.17 -15.29
CA LEU A 381 30.42 10.50 -15.28
C LEU A 381 30.88 10.12 -16.69
N LEU A 382 29.98 9.58 -17.52
CA LEU A 382 30.28 9.26 -18.92
C LEU A 382 30.55 10.50 -19.78
N ALA A 383 29.91 11.63 -19.47
CA ALA A 383 30.14 12.89 -20.17
C ALA A 383 31.48 13.54 -19.81
N TRP A 384 31.93 13.40 -18.56
CA TRP A 384 33.17 14.01 -18.06
C TRP A 384 34.42 13.14 -18.26
N ILE A 385 34.29 11.80 -18.21
CA ILE A 385 35.41 10.86 -18.26
C ILE A 385 35.39 10.08 -19.59
N PRO A 386 36.11 10.55 -20.64
CA PRO A 386 36.09 9.92 -21.96
C PRO A 386 36.69 8.50 -21.96
N SER A 387 37.60 8.21 -21.04
CA SER A 387 38.20 6.87 -20.87
C SER A 387 37.18 5.82 -20.40
N LEU A 388 36.12 6.22 -19.70
CA LEU A 388 35.07 5.33 -19.25
C LEU A 388 34.15 4.95 -20.41
N THR A 389 33.85 5.92 -21.28
CA THR A 389 33.10 5.71 -22.52
C THR A 389 33.85 4.78 -23.48
N ALA A 390 35.18 4.88 -23.55
CA ALA A 390 36.00 4.02 -24.40
C ALA A 390 36.06 2.54 -23.93
N LYS A 391 35.78 2.27 -22.65
CA LYS A 391 35.73 0.91 -22.07
C LYS A 391 34.36 0.25 -22.19
N LEU A 392 33.31 0.99 -22.52
CA LEU A 392 31.97 0.43 -22.67
C LEU A 392 31.93 -0.54 -23.86
N PRO A 393 31.42 -1.78 -23.68
CA PRO A 393 31.24 -2.71 -24.79
C PRO A 393 30.27 -2.11 -25.80
N ARG A 394 30.61 -2.25 -27.09
CA ARG A 394 29.74 -1.80 -28.18
C ARG A 394 28.40 -2.54 -28.10
N PRO A 395 27.26 -1.88 -28.39
CA PRO A 395 25.97 -2.55 -28.42
C PRO A 395 26.00 -3.66 -29.50
N GLY A 396 25.56 -4.84 -29.13
CA GLY A 396 25.58 -6.05 -29.96
C GLY A 396 24.84 -7.18 -29.24
N ALA A 397 25.10 -8.43 -29.61
CA ALA A 397 24.36 -9.59 -29.10
C ALA A 397 24.32 -9.69 -27.55
N TRP A 398 25.39 -9.27 -26.85
CA TRP A 398 25.41 -9.26 -25.37
C TRP A 398 24.34 -8.34 -24.78
N MET A 399 24.14 -7.16 -25.39
CA MET A 399 23.14 -6.19 -24.95
C MET A 399 21.73 -6.75 -25.11
N ASP A 400 21.48 -7.51 -26.18
CA ASP A 400 20.17 -8.13 -26.41
C ASP A 400 19.91 -9.29 -25.43
N SER A 401 20.92 -10.13 -25.14
CA SER A 401 20.81 -11.14 -24.09
C SER A 401 20.57 -10.53 -22.71
N PHE A 402 21.23 -9.40 -22.39
CA PHE A 402 21.03 -8.70 -21.13
C PHE A 402 19.64 -8.06 -21.01
N LYS A 403 19.12 -7.47 -22.09
CA LYS A 403 17.72 -6.98 -22.15
C LYS A 403 16.72 -8.11 -21.90
N GLN A 404 16.91 -9.26 -22.55
CA GLN A 404 16.06 -10.44 -22.36
C GLN A 404 16.11 -10.93 -20.91
N PHE A 405 17.29 -10.90 -20.27
CA PHE A 405 17.41 -11.21 -18.84
C PHE A 405 16.63 -10.22 -17.96
N LEU A 406 16.68 -8.93 -18.25
CA LEU A 406 15.91 -7.89 -17.53
C LEU A 406 14.39 -7.97 -17.73
N ALA A 407 13.90 -8.74 -18.71
CA ALA A 407 12.47 -8.99 -18.88
C ALA A 407 11.90 -9.89 -17.77
N PHE A 408 12.67 -10.83 -17.22
CA PHE A 408 12.17 -11.76 -16.19
C PHE A 408 11.75 -11.05 -14.89
N PRO A 409 12.55 -10.12 -14.31
CA PRO A 409 12.10 -9.32 -13.17
C PRO A 409 10.79 -8.55 -13.44
N LEU A 410 10.61 -8.00 -14.66
CA LEU A 410 9.37 -7.29 -15.02
C LEU A 410 8.16 -8.24 -15.03
N TYR A 411 8.31 -9.45 -15.55
CA TYR A 411 7.27 -10.46 -15.51
C TYR A 411 6.96 -10.92 -14.07
N ILE A 412 7.99 -11.11 -13.25
CA ILE A 412 7.83 -11.43 -11.82
C ILE A 412 7.03 -10.33 -11.11
N THR A 413 7.33 -9.06 -11.37
CA THR A 413 6.55 -7.93 -10.85
C THR A 413 5.10 -7.97 -11.34
N GLY A 414 4.87 -8.29 -12.62
CA GLY A 414 3.52 -8.49 -13.16
C GLY A 414 2.76 -9.60 -12.43
N VAL A 415 3.39 -10.75 -12.16
CA VAL A 415 2.81 -11.86 -11.39
C VAL A 415 2.50 -11.44 -9.95
N TRP A 416 3.41 -10.71 -9.31
CA TRP A 416 3.19 -10.17 -7.97
C TRP A 416 1.99 -9.22 -7.93
N LEU A 417 1.88 -8.29 -8.90
CA LEU A 417 0.74 -7.38 -9.00
C LEU A 417 -0.58 -8.11 -9.29
N ILE A 418 -0.57 -9.20 -10.05
CA ILE A 418 -1.74 -10.08 -10.25
C ILE A 418 -2.18 -10.72 -8.92
N TRP A 419 -1.22 -11.18 -8.11
CA TRP A 419 -1.53 -11.68 -6.77
C TRP A 419 -2.13 -10.57 -5.89
N VAL A 420 -1.57 -9.36 -5.92
CA VAL A 420 -2.09 -8.19 -5.18
C VAL A 420 -3.53 -7.87 -5.59
N VAL A 421 -3.83 -7.76 -6.89
CA VAL A 421 -5.19 -7.42 -7.36
C VAL A 421 -6.19 -8.54 -7.05
N GLY A 422 -5.75 -9.80 -7.06
CA GLY A 422 -6.56 -10.94 -6.64
C GLY A 422 -6.92 -10.92 -5.16
N ARG A 423 -6.06 -10.36 -4.31
CA ARG A 423 -6.36 -10.13 -2.88
C ARG A 423 -7.27 -8.93 -2.67
N GLN A 424 -7.21 -7.91 -3.52
CA GLN A 424 -8.04 -6.70 -3.45
C GLN A 424 -9.46 -6.90 -4.01
N THR A 425 -9.63 -7.85 -4.93
CA THR A 425 -10.89 -8.01 -5.67
C THR A 425 -11.39 -9.47 -5.61
N SER A 426 -11.36 -10.19 -6.73
CA SER A 426 -11.81 -11.58 -6.84
C SER A 426 -10.96 -12.38 -7.82
N VAL A 427 -11.06 -13.71 -7.75
CA VAL A 427 -10.40 -14.62 -8.69
C VAL A 427 -10.91 -14.42 -10.12
N ASP A 428 -12.17 -14.01 -10.30
CA ASP A 428 -12.78 -13.76 -11.62
C ASP A 428 -12.13 -12.57 -12.33
N ILE A 429 -11.79 -11.50 -11.58
CA ILE A 429 -11.08 -10.34 -12.11
C ILE A 429 -9.65 -10.74 -12.52
N VAL A 430 -8.96 -11.54 -11.70
CA VAL A 430 -7.64 -12.09 -12.05
C VAL A 430 -7.69 -12.91 -13.34
N ALA A 431 -8.69 -13.78 -13.49
CA ALA A 431 -8.88 -14.56 -14.71
C ALA A 431 -9.09 -13.64 -15.93
N THR A 432 -9.84 -12.56 -15.76
CA THR A 432 -10.10 -11.57 -16.81
C THR A 432 -8.83 -10.82 -17.22
N ILE A 433 -7.97 -10.45 -16.27
CA ILE A 433 -6.67 -9.82 -16.54
C ILE A 433 -5.76 -10.78 -17.31
N ILE A 434 -5.68 -12.05 -16.89
CA ILE A 434 -4.88 -13.08 -17.57
C ILE A 434 -5.36 -13.27 -19.02
N ILE A 435 -6.68 -13.29 -19.24
CA ILE A 435 -7.24 -13.30 -20.60
C ILE A 435 -6.75 -12.09 -21.40
N GLY A 436 -6.76 -10.89 -20.80
CA GLY A 436 -6.21 -9.68 -21.42
C GLY A 436 -4.74 -9.82 -21.83
N LEU A 437 -3.89 -10.38 -20.97
CA LEU A 437 -2.47 -10.65 -21.27
C LEU A 437 -2.29 -11.62 -22.44
N VAL A 438 -3.11 -12.68 -22.48
CA VAL A 438 -3.12 -13.65 -23.59
C VAL A 438 -3.54 -12.97 -24.90
N LEU A 439 -4.58 -12.13 -24.87
CA LEU A 439 -5.06 -11.39 -26.03
C LEU A 439 -4.02 -10.40 -26.56
N ILE A 440 -3.28 -9.71 -25.69
CA ILE A 440 -2.16 -8.85 -26.07
C ILE A 440 -1.08 -9.68 -26.77
N THR A 441 -0.68 -10.82 -26.18
CA THR A 441 0.35 -11.70 -26.75
C THR A 441 -0.08 -12.25 -28.11
N MET A 442 -1.35 -12.65 -28.25
CA MET A 442 -1.95 -13.14 -29.49
C MET A 442 -1.96 -12.05 -30.58
N SER A 443 -2.33 -10.82 -30.21
CA SER A 443 -2.32 -9.66 -31.12
C SER A 443 -0.92 -9.39 -31.67
N ILE A 444 0.09 -9.39 -30.78
CA ILE A 444 1.50 -9.20 -31.16
C ILE A 444 1.98 -10.33 -32.07
N TRP A 445 1.67 -11.58 -31.73
CA TRP A 445 2.04 -12.72 -32.55
C TRP A 445 1.44 -12.66 -33.96
N LEU A 446 0.15 -12.32 -34.08
CA LEU A 446 -0.53 -12.14 -35.38
C LEU A 446 0.10 -11.03 -36.21
N THR A 447 0.45 -9.89 -35.60
CA THR A 447 1.11 -8.79 -36.33
C THR A 447 2.50 -9.21 -36.83
N LYS A 448 3.29 -9.92 -36.02
CA LYS A 448 4.60 -10.47 -36.46
C LYS A 448 4.47 -11.50 -37.56
N LEU A 449 3.50 -12.41 -37.47
CA LEU A 449 3.25 -13.43 -38.50
C LEU A 449 2.94 -12.77 -39.86
N ARG A 450 2.21 -11.64 -39.86
CA ARG A 450 1.89 -10.89 -41.07
C ARG A 450 3.05 -10.06 -41.61
N GLN A 451 3.84 -9.45 -40.72
CA GLN A 451 5.07 -8.74 -41.12
C GLN A 451 6.05 -9.71 -41.77
N ALA A 452 6.22 -10.92 -41.22
CA ALA A 452 6.99 -11.99 -41.84
C ALA A 452 6.43 -12.44 -43.20
N ALA A 453 5.11 -12.34 -43.39
CA ALA A 453 4.43 -12.55 -44.68
C ALA A 453 4.44 -11.31 -45.61
N GLY A 454 5.20 -10.26 -45.29
CA GLY A 454 5.38 -9.07 -46.14
C GLY A 454 4.23 -8.05 -46.15
N HIS A 455 3.25 -8.18 -45.26
CA HIS A 455 2.08 -7.29 -45.22
C HIS A 455 2.29 -6.14 -44.22
N LYS A 456 1.98 -4.90 -44.65
CA LYS A 456 2.07 -3.71 -43.78
C LYS A 456 0.98 -3.72 -42.70
N ILE A 457 1.30 -3.24 -41.51
CA ILE A 457 0.36 -3.08 -40.38
C ILE A 457 -0.88 -2.23 -40.75
N THR A 458 -0.74 -1.30 -41.70
CA THR A 458 -1.83 -0.42 -42.17
C THR A 458 -2.81 -1.07 -43.15
N THR A 459 -2.58 -2.32 -43.57
CA THR A 459 -3.52 -3.01 -44.46
C THR A 459 -4.74 -3.53 -43.67
N LEU A 460 -5.92 -2.99 -43.99
CA LEU A 460 -7.23 -3.45 -43.52
C LEU A 460 -7.45 -4.91 -43.98
N SER A 461 -7.28 -5.85 -43.06
CA SER A 461 -7.48 -7.28 -43.27
C SER A 461 -8.00 -7.90 -41.98
N PHE A 462 -8.73 -9.01 -42.12
CA PHE A 462 -9.41 -9.71 -41.03
C PHE A 462 -8.50 -9.99 -39.83
N ALA A 463 -7.22 -10.32 -40.07
CA ALA A 463 -6.25 -10.57 -38.99
C ALA A 463 -5.85 -9.31 -38.21
N ASN A 464 -5.78 -8.13 -38.85
CA ASN A 464 -5.54 -6.87 -38.12
C ASN A 464 -6.81 -6.39 -37.41
N LEU A 465 -7.98 -6.64 -37.99
CA LEU A 465 -9.27 -6.38 -37.35
C LEU A 465 -9.42 -7.25 -36.09
N PHE A 466 -9.06 -8.53 -36.17
CA PHE A 466 -9.07 -9.48 -35.06
C PHE A 466 -8.03 -9.11 -33.99
N ALA A 467 -6.80 -8.76 -34.39
CA ALA A 467 -5.78 -8.26 -33.48
C ALA A 467 -6.21 -6.97 -32.74
N ALA A 468 -6.92 -6.06 -33.42
CA ALA A 468 -7.49 -4.86 -32.82
C ALA A 468 -8.66 -5.19 -31.87
N LEU A 469 -9.53 -6.12 -32.24
CA LEU A 469 -10.63 -6.63 -31.39
C LEU A 469 -10.11 -7.30 -30.12
N CYS A 470 -9.03 -8.10 -30.20
CA CYS A 470 -8.37 -8.68 -29.04
C CYS A 470 -7.79 -7.61 -28.10
N LEU A 471 -7.21 -6.54 -28.66
CA LEU A 471 -6.61 -5.45 -27.89
C LEU A 471 -7.69 -4.58 -27.22
N ILE A 472 -8.80 -4.32 -27.92
CA ILE A 472 -9.98 -3.66 -27.35
C ILE A 472 -10.58 -4.52 -26.24
N GLY A 473 -10.75 -5.83 -26.47
CA GLY A 473 -11.25 -6.78 -25.46
C GLY A 473 -10.37 -6.86 -24.21
N ALA A 474 -9.05 -6.78 -24.36
CA ALA A 474 -8.12 -6.76 -23.22
C ALA A 474 -8.33 -5.54 -22.28
N ILE A 475 -8.84 -4.42 -22.81
CA ILE A 475 -9.10 -3.19 -22.04
C ILE A 475 -10.55 -3.15 -21.55
N THR A 476 -11.52 -3.54 -22.39
CA THR A 476 -12.94 -3.40 -22.07
C THR A 476 -13.47 -4.51 -21.17
N ILE A 477 -13.08 -5.77 -21.36
CA ILE A 477 -13.63 -6.89 -20.59
C ILE A 477 -13.36 -6.72 -19.08
N PRO A 478 -12.13 -6.39 -18.62
CA PRO A 478 -11.87 -6.16 -17.20
C PRO A 478 -12.63 -4.94 -16.64
N ALA A 479 -12.73 -3.85 -17.41
CA ALA A 479 -13.41 -2.63 -16.99
C ALA A 479 -14.93 -2.85 -16.81
N TRP A 480 -15.53 -3.72 -17.63
CA TRP A 480 -16.96 -4.03 -17.57
C TRP A 480 -17.30 -5.08 -16.50
N SER A 481 -16.36 -5.97 -16.14
CA SER A 481 -16.51 -6.91 -15.03
C SER A 481 -16.52 -6.22 -13.66
N ILE A 482 -15.89 -5.04 -13.54
CA ILE A 482 -15.93 -4.21 -12.33
C ILE A 482 -17.31 -3.57 -12.13
N THR A 483 -18.12 -3.47 -13.19
CA THR A 483 -19.46 -2.87 -13.17
C THR A 483 -20.61 -3.90 -13.17
N LYS A 484 -20.34 -5.20 -13.07
CA LYS A 484 -21.41 -6.20 -12.98
C LYS A 484 -21.95 -6.27 -11.55
N GLU A 485 -23.10 -5.62 -11.40
CA GLU A 485 -24.08 -5.66 -10.32
C GLU A 485 -23.88 -6.83 -9.34
N ALA A 486 -23.44 -6.47 -8.14
CA ALA A 486 -23.71 -7.25 -6.95
C ALA A 486 -25.22 -7.50 -6.83
N GLU A 487 -25.59 -8.60 -6.17
CA GLU A 487 -26.97 -8.90 -5.77
C GLU A 487 -27.75 -7.64 -5.34
N PRO A 488 -29.09 -7.59 -5.54
CA PRO A 488 -29.91 -6.44 -5.17
C PRO A 488 -29.53 -5.95 -3.78
N ALA A 489 -29.08 -4.69 -3.71
CA ALA A 489 -28.55 -4.11 -2.49
C ALA A 489 -29.58 -4.25 -1.38
N ARG A 490 -29.28 -5.09 -0.38
CA ARG A 490 -30.08 -5.24 0.85
C ARG A 490 -29.87 -4.07 1.82
N TRP A 491 -29.47 -2.91 1.30
CA TRP A 491 -29.06 -1.71 2.02
C TRP A 491 -29.43 -0.46 1.23
N GLU A 492 -29.69 0.64 1.95
CA GLU A 492 -29.91 1.97 1.39
C GLU A 492 -28.62 2.82 1.54
N PRO A 493 -28.30 3.71 0.59
CA PRO A 493 -27.14 4.59 0.75
C PRO A 493 -27.34 5.52 1.95
N TYR A 494 -26.28 5.69 2.74
CA TYR A 494 -26.30 6.62 3.85
C TYR A 494 -26.33 8.07 3.34
N SER A 495 -27.23 8.87 3.92
CA SER A 495 -27.15 10.33 3.96
C SER A 495 -27.67 10.81 5.31
N GLN A 496 -27.21 11.97 5.75
CA GLN A 496 -27.66 12.60 6.99
C GLN A 496 -29.15 12.91 6.94
N GLN A 497 -29.66 13.31 5.76
CA GLN A 497 -31.09 13.50 5.56
C GLN A 497 -31.86 12.20 5.79
N ARG A 498 -31.42 11.09 5.17
CA ARG A 498 -32.10 9.80 5.29
C ARG A 498 -32.06 9.25 6.70
N LEU A 499 -30.91 9.36 7.38
CA LEU A 499 -30.79 9.00 8.79
C LEU A 499 -31.76 9.82 9.66
N SER A 500 -31.87 11.12 9.40
CA SER A 500 -32.76 12.02 10.16
C SER A 500 -34.23 11.68 9.93
N GLU A 501 -34.64 11.38 8.69
CA GLU A 501 -36.00 10.93 8.37
C GLU A 501 -36.38 9.64 9.10
N LEU A 502 -35.50 8.63 9.05
CA LEU A 502 -35.74 7.34 9.71
C LEU A 502 -35.85 7.50 11.24
N ARG A 503 -35.04 8.41 11.80
CA ARG A 503 -35.08 8.74 13.22
C ARG A 503 -36.32 9.52 13.65
N GLN A 504 -36.84 10.41 12.80
CA GLN A 504 -38.11 11.10 13.08
C GLN A 504 -39.30 10.15 13.14
N VAL A 505 -39.28 9.10 12.31
CA VAL A 505 -40.28 8.01 12.32
C VAL A 505 -39.96 6.96 13.41
N GLN A 506 -38.97 7.25 14.27
CA GLN A 506 -38.52 6.42 15.38
C GLN A 506 -38.09 5.00 15.00
N LYS A 507 -37.74 4.73 13.74
CA LYS A 507 -37.32 3.39 13.30
C LYS A 507 -35.90 3.08 13.77
N PRO A 508 -35.60 1.81 14.15
CA PRO A 508 -34.23 1.41 14.41
C PRO A 508 -33.41 1.40 13.11
N VAL A 509 -32.17 1.90 13.20
CA VAL A 509 -31.27 2.06 12.03
C VAL A 509 -29.91 1.47 12.35
N PHE A 510 -29.37 0.67 11.43
CA PHE A 510 -27.97 0.24 11.45
C PHE A 510 -27.20 1.01 10.38
N VAL A 511 -26.12 1.68 10.75
CA VAL A 511 -25.23 2.42 9.85
C VAL A 511 -23.87 1.72 9.78
N ASN A 512 -23.44 1.34 8.58
CA ASN A 512 -22.09 0.86 8.28
C ASN A 512 -21.35 1.91 7.45
N LEU A 513 -20.37 2.58 8.03
CA LEU A 513 -19.42 3.41 7.28
C LEU A 513 -18.19 2.56 6.94
N THR A 514 -17.98 2.34 5.66
CA THR A 514 -16.99 1.40 5.11
C THR A 514 -16.19 2.05 3.98
N ALA A 515 -15.21 1.33 3.45
CA ALA A 515 -14.51 1.68 2.21
C ALA A 515 -13.91 0.43 1.56
N ASP A 516 -13.77 0.42 0.24
CA ASP A 516 -13.17 -0.68 -0.51
C ASP A 516 -11.69 -0.88 -0.17
N TRP A 517 -10.98 0.17 0.23
CA TRP A 517 -9.58 0.10 0.66
C TRP A 517 -9.43 -0.36 2.12
N CYS A 518 -10.52 -0.45 2.89
CA CYS A 518 -10.48 -0.78 4.30
C CYS A 518 -10.52 -2.30 4.52
N ILE A 519 -9.34 -2.91 4.69
CA ILE A 519 -9.18 -4.36 4.87
C ILE A 519 -10.01 -4.88 6.05
N THR A 520 -10.02 -4.16 7.18
CA THR A 520 -10.83 -4.52 8.36
C THR A 520 -12.32 -4.49 8.05
N CYS A 521 -12.77 -3.52 7.25
CA CYS A 521 -14.17 -3.42 6.83
C CYS A 521 -14.55 -4.63 5.97
N LEU A 522 -13.74 -4.99 4.97
CA LEU A 522 -13.97 -6.16 4.12
C LEU A 522 -13.98 -7.48 4.91
N ALA A 523 -13.08 -7.62 5.89
CA ALA A 523 -13.04 -8.79 6.77
C ALA A 523 -14.31 -8.89 7.63
N ASN A 524 -14.74 -7.78 8.23
CA ASN A 524 -15.97 -7.73 9.02
C ASN A 524 -17.22 -8.00 8.19
N GLU A 525 -17.34 -7.42 6.99
CA GLU A 525 -18.48 -7.68 6.10
C GLU A 525 -18.56 -9.17 5.75
N LYS A 526 -17.43 -9.85 5.56
CA LYS A 526 -17.39 -11.28 5.27
C LYS A 526 -17.74 -12.16 6.47
N ILE A 527 -17.35 -11.76 7.69
CA ILE A 527 -17.51 -12.57 8.90
C ILE A 527 -18.86 -12.30 9.58
N ALA A 528 -19.29 -11.04 9.65
CA ALA A 528 -20.46 -10.63 10.41
C ALA A 528 -21.72 -10.46 9.56
N PHE A 529 -21.63 -10.16 8.25
CA PHE A 529 -22.81 -9.88 7.43
C PHE A 529 -23.29 -11.14 6.69
N THR A 530 -23.58 -12.18 7.46
CA THR A 530 -24.10 -13.45 6.99
C THR A 530 -25.60 -13.37 6.70
N ASN A 531 -26.18 -14.46 6.19
CA ASN A 531 -27.64 -14.58 6.05
C ASN A 531 -28.40 -14.42 7.38
N ALA A 532 -27.81 -14.82 8.51
CA ALA A 532 -28.42 -14.67 9.83
C ALA A 532 -28.52 -13.20 10.25
N PHE A 533 -27.51 -12.38 9.94
CA PHE A 533 -27.57 -10.93 10.14
C PHE A 533 -28.70 -10.29 9.32
N TYR A 534 -28.82 -10.62 8.03
CA TYR A 534 -29.89 -10.07 7.18
C TYR A 534 -31.29 -10.51 7.62
N GLN A 535 -31.44 -11.74 8.10
CA GLN A 535 -32.69 -12.19 8.75
C GLN A 535 -32.97 -11.36 10.00
N SER A 536 -31.97 -11.16 10.87
CA SER A 536 -32.13 -10.35 12.08
C SER A 536 -32.53 -8.90 11.77
N LEU A 537 -32.01 -8.28 10.70
CA LEU A 537 -32.45 -6.96 10.26
C LEU A 537 -33.93 -6.95 9.87
N SER A 538 -34.38 -7.94 9.10
CA SER A 538 -35.78 -8.06 8.66
C SER A 538 -36.72 -8.33 9.85
N ASP A 539 -36.37 -9.27 10.72
CA ASP A 539 -37.16 -9.67 11.88
C ASP A 539 -37.31 -8.53 12.88
N ASN A 540 -36.28 -7.70 13.04
CA ASN A 540 -36.27 -6.53 13.92
C ASN A 540 -36.65 -5.23 13.21
N GLN A 541 -37.01 -5.28 11.91
CA GLN A 541 -37.38 -4.13 11.09
C GLN A 541 -36.34 -2.99 11.12
N VAL A 542 -35.05 -3.35 11.23
CA VAL A 542 -33.95 -2.40 11.26
C VAL A 542 -33.57 -2.01 9.84
N THR A 543 -33.55 -0.70 9.58
CA THR A 543 -33.13 -0.17 8.27
C THR A 543 -31.61 -0.15 8.19
N TYR A 544 -31.04 -0.77 7.17
CA TYR A 544 -29.59 -0.80 6.96
C TYR A 544 -29.14 0.32 6.01
N LEU A 545 -28.38 1.28 6.55
CA LEU A 545 -27.70 2.32 5.79
C LEU A 545 -26.22 2.00 5.61
N LYS A 546 -25.71 2.08 4.37
CA LYS A 546 -24.29 1.91 4.06
C LYS A 546 -23.70 3.22 3.54
N GLY A 547 -22.68 3.73 4.22
CA GLY A 547 -21.88 4.88 3.77
C GLY A 547 -20.56 4.39 3.17
N ASP A 548 -20.34 4.68 1.90
CA ASP A 548 -19.11 4.33 1.19
C ASP A 548 -18.13 5.51 1.19
N TRP A 549 -17.06 5.38 1.96
CA TRP A 549 -15.97 6.36 2.08
C TRP A 549 -14.72 5.94 1.29
N THR A 550 -14.91 5.14 0.23
CA THR A 550 -13.83 4.78 -0.71
C THR A 550 -13.24 6.04 -1.36
N ASN A 551 -14.11 6.99 -1.72
CA ASN A 551 -13.72 8.34 -2.08
C ASN A 551 -14.12 9.29 -0.94
N HIS A 552 -13.33 10.34 -0.70
CA HIS A 552 -13.61 11.31 0.35
C HIS A 552 -15.01 11.92 0.15
N ASP A 553 -15.87 11.72 1.15
CA ASP A 553 -17.21 12.29 1.21
C ASP A 553 -17.33 13.23 2.44
N PRO A 554 -17.66 14.52 2.25
CA PRO A 554 -17.72 15.49 3.35
C PRO A 554 -18.88 15.26 4.33
N GLU A 555 -19.95 14.58 3.93
CA GLU A 555 -21.09 14.24 4.79
C GLU A 555 -20.72 13.07 5.71
N ILE A 556 -20.12 12.02 5.15
CA ILE A 556 -19.59 10.88 5.92
C ILE A 556 -18.48 11.35 6.88
N THR A 557 -17.59 12.22 6.41
CA THR A 557 -16.48 12.76 7.23
C THR A 557 -16.99 13.54 8.44
N LYS A 558 -18.10 14.27 8.32
CA LYS A 558 -18.73 14.95 9.47
C LYS A 558 -19.23 13.95 10.51
N LEU A 559 -19.90 12.86 10.07
CA LEU A 559 -20.38 11.82 10.98
C LEU A 559 -19.21 11.10 11.67
N LEU A 560 -18.15 10.76 10.94
CA LEU A 560 -16.92 10.18 11.51
C LEU A 560 -16.32 11.08 12.60
N ASN A 561 -16.18 12.37 12.31
CA ASN A 561 -15.66 13.36 13.26
C ASN A 561 -16.56 13.53 14.49
N GLN A 562 -17.89 13.45 14.33
CA GLN A 562 -18.85 13.50 15.44
C GLN A 562 -18.62 12.36 16.45
N PHE A 563 -18.22 11.18 15.97
CA PHE A 563 -17.87 10.03 16.80
C PHE A 563 -16.36 9.93 17.11
N GLN A 564 -15.61 11.02 16.91
CA GLN A 564 -14.16 11.09 17.15
C GLN A 564 -13.37 10.01 16.39
N ARG A 565 -13.79 9.67 15.17
CA ARG A 565 -13.10 8.73 14.28
C ARG A 565 -12.44 9.49 13.13
N SER A 566 -11.16 9.20 12.91
CA SER A 566 -10.40 9.74 11.77
C SER A 566 -10.56 8.93 10.48
N GLY A 567 -11.35 7.85 10.49
CA GLY A 567 -11.57 6.97 9.35
C GLY A 567 -12.51 5.79 9.66
N VAL A 568 -12.70 4.92 8.66
CA VAL A 568 -13.52 3.70 8.72
C VAL A 568 -12.71 2.49 9.23
N PRO A 569 -13.34 1.43 9.79
CA PRO A 569 -14.78 1.19 9.93
C PRO A 569 -15.43 1.97 11.08
N LEU A 570 -16.68 2.40 10.87
CA LEU A 570 -17.56 2.85 11.95
C LEU A 570 -18.93 2.19 11.79
N TYR A 571 -19.36 1.47 12.83
CA TYR A 571 -20.66 0.81 12.88
C TYR A 571 -21.50 1.44 13.99
N LEU A 572 -22.71 1.88 13.65
CA LEU A 572 -23.63 2.52 14.58
C LEU A 572 -24.97 1.79 14.55
N VAL A 573 -25.54 1.56 15.74
CA VAL A 573 -26.91 1.08 15.89
C VAL A 573 -27.71 2.18 16.60
N TYR A 574 -28.74 2.70 15.95
CA TYR A 574 -29.71 3.61 16.54
C TYR A 574 -30.93 2.80 16.99
N PRO A 575 -31.18 2.68 18.31
CA PRO A 575 -32.36 2.00 18.84
C PRO A 575 -33.66 2.74 18.53
N GLU A 576 -34.77 2.01 18.53
CA GLU A 576 -36.11 2.55 18.39
C GLU A 576 -36.37 3.63 19.47
N GLY A 577 -36.79 4.82 19.04
CA GLY A 577 -37.15 5.93 19.93
C GLY A 577 -36.03 6.56 20.76
N LYS A 578 -34.75 6.18 20.59
CA LYS A 578 -33.61 6.80 21.29
C LYS A 578 -32.79 7.69 20.38
N ASP A 579 -32.28 8.79 20.96
CA ASP A 579 -31.49 9.75 20.21
C ASP A 579 -30.00 9.42 20.10
N SER A 580 -29.49 8.55 20.97
CA SER A 580 -28.08 8.14 21.00
C SER A 580 -27.84 6.87 20.19
N ALA A 581 -26.70 6.82 19.48
CA ALA A 581 -26.23 5.62 18.81
C ALA A 581 -25.41 4.75 19.78
N GLU A 582 -25.61 3.43 19.72
CA GLU A 582 -24.66 2.45 20.22
C GLU A 582 -23.54 2.30 19.18
N VAL A 583 -22.29 2.57 19.58
CA VAL A 583 -21.12 2.41 18.72
C VAL A 583 -20.59 0.99 18.87
N LEU A 584 -20.54 0.22 17.78
CA LEU A 584 -20.01 -1.14 17.83
C LEU A 584 -18.48 -1.19 17.71
N PRO A 585 -17.83 -2.28 18.15
CA PRO A 585 -16.39 -2.47 18.02
C PRO A 585 -15.91 -2.44 16.56
N GLN A 586 -14.64 -2.08 16.35
CA GLN A 586 -14.03 -2.06 15.02
C GLN A 586 -13.82 -3.46 14.43
N ILE A 587 -13.64 -4.47 15.28
CA ILE A 587 -13.63 -5.89 14.88
C ILE A 587 -15.03 -6.42 15.15
N LEU A 588 -15.74 -6.76 14.09
CA LEU A 588 -17.16 -7.09 14.17
C LEU A 588 -17.34 -8.60 14.03
N LEU A 589 -17.95 -9.20 15.04
CA LEU A 589 -18.36 -10.61 15.04
C LEU A 589 -19.87 -10.70 14.82
N GLU A 590 -20.30 -11.76 14.13
CA GLU A 590 -21.70 -12.02 13.80
C GLU A 590 -22.62 -11.96 15.02
N ASN A 591 -22.26 -12.65 16.11
CA ASN A 591 -23.07 -12.68 17.33
C ASN A 591 -23.20 -11.31 17.99
N THR A 592 -22.11 -10.54 18.06
CA THR A 592 -22.11 -9.19 18.64
C THR A 592 -23.03 -8.26 17.85
N LEU A 593 -22.99 -8.36 16.52
CA LEU A 593 -23.83 -7.58 15.63
C LEU A 593 -25.31 -7.97 15.77
N ILE A 594 -25.63 -9.27 15.71
CA ILE A 594 -27.01 -9.76 15.86
C ILE A 594 -27.60 -9.35 17.22
N ASN A 595 -26.83 -9.49 18.30
CA ASN A 595 -27.27 -9.10 19.65
C ASN A 595 -27.56 -7.59 19.73
N ALA A 596 -26.74 -6.75 19.09
CA ALA A 596 -27.00 -5.31 19.05
C ALA A 596 -28.28 -4.96 18.26
N ILE A 597 -28.54 -5.64 17.14
CA ILE A 597 -29.77 -5.49 16.35
C ILE A 597 -31.02 -5.94 17.13
N GLN A 598 -30.91 -6.99 17.94
CA GLN A 598 -32.03 -7.44 18.79
C GLN A 598 -32.30 -6.46 19.96
N ARG A 599 -31.24 -5.90 20.55
CA ARG A 599 -31.34 -4.85 21.59
C ARG A 599 -31.96 -3.55 21.05
N SER A 600 -31.75 -3.22 19.78
CA SER A 600 -32.24 -1.98 19.19
C SER A 600 -33.77 -1.89 19.13
N ARG A 601 -34.47 -3.04 19.21
CA ARG A 601 -35.94 -3.11 19.22
C ARG A 601 -36.54 -3.42 20.60
N SER A 602 -35.87 -4.28 21.39
CA SER A 602 -36.40 -4.80 22.66
C SER A 602 -36.48 -3.77 23.81
N HIS A 603 -35.83 -2.61 23.69
CA HIS A 603 -35.77 -1.62 24.77
C HIS A 603 -37.06 -0.84 25.09
N LEU A 604 -38.17 -1.10 24.40
CA LEU A 604 -39.50 -0.60 24.77
C LEU A 604 -40.33 -1.60 25.58
N ALA A 605 -39.94 -2.87 25.67
CA ALA A 605 -40.68 -3.87 26.44
C ALA A 605 -40.44 -3.78 27.97
N ASP A 606 -39.28 -3.26 28.40
CA ASP A 606 -38.89 -3.20 29.83
C ASP A 606 -39.30 -1.91 30.55
N VAL A 607 -39.95 -0.95 29.88
CA VAL A 607 -40.35 0.35 30.47
C VAL A 607 -41.87 0.42 30.75
N SER A 608 -42.64 -0.60 30.39
CA SER A 608 -44.08 -0.68 30.70
C SER A 608 -44.44 -1.38 32.01
N GLU A 609 -43.47 -1.85 32.79
CA GLU A 609 -43.65 -2.37 34.15
C GLU A 609 -42.81 -1.60 35.17
N PHE A 610 -43.06 -0.30 35.34
CA PHE A 610 -42.74 0.44 36.56
C PHE A 610 -43.80 1.51 36.85
#